data_AF-A0A1D2ILS5-F1
#
_entry.id   AF-A0A1D2ILS5-F1
#
_cell.length_a   1.000
_cell.length_b   1.000
_cell.length_c   1.000
_cell.angle_alpha   90.00
_cell.angle_beta   90.00
_cell.angle_gamma   90.00
#
_symmetry.space_group_name_H-M   'P 1'
#
loop_
_entity.id
_entity.type
_entity.pdbx_description
1 polymer ?
#
loop_
_entity_poly.entity_id
_entity_poly.type
_entity_poly.pdbx_seq_one_letter_code
_entity_poly.pdbx_strand_id
1 'polypeptide(L)'
;MRTNPTHTSLVAVGDSFTEGMSDLLPDGTYRGWADILAARMAAVAPGFRYANLAVRGKLIRQIVDEQVDAAAAMRADVVTLVGGLNDTLRPKCDMVAVRDLLTEAVERLAPHCKQLVLMRSPARQGPVQERFRPRMEALFTCVDELAERHGALVVDLYGAPSLGDQRLWDVDRLHLTGDGHRRVAEAVWQTLGHPPEDPEWQLPPPASLPPGWTERRVADARFARQYLLPWIGRRLTGRSSGDGLPPKRPELLPYDLR
;
A
#
# COMPACT_ATOMS: atom_id res chain seq x y z
N MET A 1 4.10 -23.42 25.72
CA MET A 1 4.34 -22.03 26.18
C MET A 1 3.56 -21.11 25.26
N ARG A 2 2.64 -20.29 25.78
CA ARG A 2 2.02 -19.23 24.98
C ARG A 2 3.10 -18.17 24.76
N THR A 3 3.61 -18.07 23.54
CA THR A 3 4.49 -16.95 23.15
C THR A 3 3.66 -15.68 23.30
N ASN A 4 4.11 -14.75 24.15
CA ASN A 4 3.49 -13.44 24.20
C ASN A 4 3.54 -12.82 22.79
N PRO A 5 2.43 -12.25 22.29
CA PRO A 5 2.43 -11.61 20.99
C PRO A 5 3.45 -10.45 21.00
N THR A 6 4.32 -10.43 20.00
CA THR A 6 5.41 -9.45 19.87
C THR A 6 4.89 -8.05 19.51
N HIS A 7 3.75 -7.99 18.82
CA HIS A 7 3.11 -6.76 18.37
C HIS A 7 1.63 -6.74 18.77
N THR A 8 1.22 -5.67 19.45
CA THR A 8 -0.14 -5.46 19.99
C THR A 8 -0.84 -4.24 19.39
N SER A 9 -0.19 -3.52 18.49
CA SER A 9 -0.82 -2.40 17.77
C SER A 9 -0.20 -2.19 16.39
N LEU A 10 -1.04 -1.76 15.44
CA LEU A 10 -0.66 -1.41 14.08
C LEU A 10 -1.25 -0.04 13.69
N VAL A 11 -0.44 0.80 13.06
CA VAL A 11 -0.88 2.02 12.38
C VAL A 11 -0.45 1.95 10.92
N ALA A 12 -1.40 2.09 10.01
CA ALA A 12 -1.14 2.09 8.57
C ALA A 12 -1.19 3.52 8.00
N VAL A 13 -0.10 3.93 7.36
CA VAL A 13 0.10 5.26 6.76
C VAL A 13 0.28 5.11 5.26
N GLY A 14 -0.41 5.93 4.48
CA GLY A 14 -0.20 5.98 3.04
C GLY A 14 -1.37 6.48 2.21
N ASP A 15 -1.47 5.91 1.00
CA ASP A 15 -2.40 6.32 -0.04
C ASP A 15 -3.47 5.24 -0.36
N SER A 16 -3.95 5.18 -1.59
CA SER A 16 -4.99 4.24 -2.02
C SER A 16 -4.58 2.78 -1.89
N PHE A 17 -3.29 2.48 -2.02
CA PHE A 17 -2.77 1.13 -1.83
C PHE A 17 -2.99 0.66 -0.39
N THR A 18 -2.66 1.49 0.58
CA THR A 18 -2.83 1.21 2.01
C THR A 18 -4.30 1.35 2.46
N GLU A 19 -5.08 2.23 1.84
CA GLU A 19 -6.53 2.34 2.10
C GLU A 19 -7.27 1.05 1.72
N GLY A 20 -6.78 0.33 0.71
CA GLY A 20 -7.36 -0.92 0.25
C GLY A 20 -8.22 -0.83 -1.00
N MET A 21 -8.02 0.21 -1.81
CA MET A 21 -8.78 0.41 -3.06
C MET A 21 -8.84 -0.88 -3.88
N SER A 22 -9.99 -1.11 -4.50
CA SER A 22 -10.36 -2.31 -5.28
C SER A 22 -10.62 -3.61 -4.50
N ASP A 23 -10.49 -3.63 -3.17
CA ASP A 23 -11.01 -4.71 -2.31
C ASP A 23 -12.30 -4.25 -1.60
N LEU A 24 -13.34 -3.98 -2.39
CA LEU A 24 -14.62 -3.44 -1.93
C LEU A 24 -15.47 -4.52 -1.25
N LEU A 25 -15.92 -4.24 -0.03
CA LEU A 25 -16.85 -5.07 0.72
C LEU A 25 -18.31 -4.75 0.35
N PRO A 26 -19.27 -5.64 0.65
CA PRO A 26 -20.69 -5.42 0.38
C PRO A 26 -21.28 -4.15 1.04
N ASP A 27 -20.68 -3.68 2.13
CA ASP A 27 -21.06 -2.45 2.83
C ASP A 27 -20.51 -1.17 2.19
N GLY A 28 -19.76 -1.30 1.09
CA GLY A 28 -19.17 -0.18 0.35
C GLY A 28 -17.83 0.31 0.91
N THR A 29 -17.29 -0.32 1.96
CA THR A 29 -15.97 -0.01 2.50
C THR A 29 -14.86 -0.80 1.82
N TYR A 30 -13.64 -0.29 1.85
CA TYR A 30 -12.46 -1.03 1.36
C TYR A 30 -11.79 -1.75 2.52
N ARG A 31 -11.56 -3.05 2.35
CA ARG A 31 -10.81 -3.87 3.31
C ARG A 31 -9.30 -3.67 3.09
N GLY A 32 -8.74 -4.21 2.02
CA GLY A 32 -7.33 -4.05 1.68
C GLY A 32 -6.35 -4.82 2.56
N TRP A 33 -5.08 -4.80 2.18
CA TRP A 33 -4.04 -5.59 2.84
C TRP A 33 -3.82 -5.22 4.30
N ALA A 34 -3.94 -3.94 4.66
CA ALA A 34 -3.70 -3.47 6.02
C ALA A 34 -4.76 -3.98 7.00
N ASP A 35 -6.03 -4.08 6.58
CA ASP A 35 -7.11 -4.63 7.41
C ASP A 35 -7.02 -6.16 7.51
N ILE A 36 -6.58 -6.83 6.43
CA ILE A 36 -6.31 -8.27 6.45
C ILE A 36 -5.17 -8.59 7.44
N LEU A 37 -4.09 -7.81 7.39
CA LEU A 37 -2.97 -7.93 8.33
C LEU A 37 -3.43 -7.66 9.77
N ALA A 38 -4.20 -6.58 10.00
CA ALA A 38 -4.72 -6.24 11.31
C ALA A 38 -5.58 -7.37 11.90
N ALA A 39 -6.42 -8.02 11.08
CA ALA A 39 -7.20 -9.17 11.51
C ALA A 39 -6.34 -10.36 11.92
N ARG A 40 -5.30 -10.70 11.14
CA ARG A 40 -4.34 -11.75 11.50
C ARG A 40 -3.61 -11.47 12.80
N MET A 41 -3.14 -10.24 12.98
CA MET A 41 -2.46 -9.81 14.21
C MET A 41 -3.41 -9.84 15.41
N ALA A 42 -4.66 -9.40 15.25
CA ALA A 42 -5.66 -9.45 16.32
C ALA A 42 -6.02 -10.88 16.75
N ALA A 43 -6.02 -11.84 15.82
CA ALA A 43 -6.28 -13.25 16.13
C ALA A 43 -5.24 -13.87 17.09
N VAL A 44 -4.00 -13.36 17.08
CA VAL A 44 -2.91 -13.85 17.92
C VAL A 44 -2.57 -12.93 19.08
N ALA A 45 -3.12 -11.71 19.11
CA ALA A 45 -2.87 -10.70 20.12
C ALA A 45 -4.17 -10.17 20.75
N PRO A 46 -4.63 -10.74 21.88
CA PRO A 46 -5.78 -10.21 22.61
C PRO A 46 -5.62 -8.73 22.95
N GLY A 47 -6.65 -7.92 22.68
CA GLY A 47 -6.60 -6.47 22.89
C GLY A 47 -5.79 -5.70 21.83
N PHE A 48 -5.51 -6.31 20.67
CA PHE A 48 -4.86 -5.66 19.55
C PHE A 48 -5.55 -4.35 19.17
N ARG A 49 -4.77 -3.31 18.87
CA ARG A 49 -5.27 -2.00 18.45
C ARG A 49 -4.87 -1.69 17.01
N TYR A 50 -5.77 -1.05 16.25
CA TYR A 50 -5.52 -0.76 14.85
C TYR A 50 -6.06 0.60 14.41
N ALA A 51 -5.21 1.36 13.72
CA ALA A 51 -5.59 2.55 12.97
C ALA A 51 -5.14 2.44 11.50
N ASN A 52 -5.92 3.04 10.60
CA ASN A 52 -5.58 3.20 9.19
C ASN A 52 -5.84 4.65 8.78
N LEU A 53 -4.73 5.38 8.63
CA LEU A 53 -4.70 6.80 8.30
C LEU A 53 -4.69 7.06 6.79
N ALA A 54 -4.59 6.00 5.99
CA ALA A 54 -4.41 6.11 4.55
C ALA A 54 -5.66 6.64 3.85
N VAL A 55 -5.42 7.50 2.85
CA VAL A 55 -6.47 8.12 2.03
C VAL A 55 -6.03 8.11 0.58
N ARG A 56 -6.88 7.61 -0.32
CA ARG A 56 -6.62 7.50 -1.76
C ARG A 56 -6.15 8.78 -2.41
N GLY A 57 -5.26 8.61 -3.38
CA GLY A 57 -4.80 9.69 -4.25
C GLY A 57 -3.88 10.70 -3.57
N LYS A 58 -3.52 10.49 -2.30
CA LYS A 58 -2.53 11.32 -1.61
C LYS A 58 -1.15 11.19 -2.24
N LEU A 59 -0.45 12.32 -2.25
CA LEU A 59 0.97 12.41 -2.52
C LEU A 59 1.77 12.40 -1.24
N ILE A 60 3.08 12.17 -1.36
CA ILE A 60 3.97 12.08 -0.18
C ILE A 60 3.91 13.33 0.69
N ARG A 61 3.81 14.54 0.11
CA ARG A 61 3.63 15.78 0.89
C ARG A 61 2.37 15.74 1.77
N GLN A 62 1.24 15.32 1.21
CA GLN A 62 -0.03 15.23 1.95
C GLN A 62 -0.01 14.10 3.00
N ILE A 63 0.79 13.06 2.78
CA ILE A 63 1.01 12.01 3.77
C ILE A 63 1.82 12.59 4.95
N VAL A 64 2.90 13.31 4.66
CA VAL A 64 3.72 14.00 5.68
C VAL A 64 2.87 14.99 6.48
N ASP A 65 2.18 15.89 5.81
CA ASP A 65 1.45 16.99 6.44
C ASP A 65 0.27 16.52 7.30
N GLU A 66 -0.40 15.44 6.91
CA GLU A 66 -1.69 15.07 7.51
C GLU A 66 -1.67 13.75 8.30
N GLN A 67 -0.72 12.84 8.03
CA GLN A 67 -0.74 11.49 8.63
C GLN A 67 0.47 11.20 9.54
N VAL A 68 1.65 11.76 9.24
CA VAL A 68 2.90 11.38 9.94
C VAL A 68 2.86 11.72 11.42
N ASP A 69 2.49 12.95 11.80
CA ASP A 69 2.39 13.33 13.21
C ASP A 69 1.32 12.55 13.95
N ALA A 70 0.17 12.35 13.32
CA ALA A 70 -0.92 11.59 13.90
C ALA A 70 -0.47 10.14 14.19
N ALA A 71 0.23 9.49 13.26
CA ALA A 71 0.77 8.16 13.45
C ALA A 71 1.86 8.11 14.53
N ALA A 72 2.80 9.06 14.53
CA ALA A 72 3.86 9.14 15.54
C ALA A 72 3.28 9.33 16.96
N ALA A 73 2.25 10.15 17.11
CA ALA A 73 1.59 10.38 18.40
C ALA A 73 0.92 9.12 18.97
N MET A 74 0.49 8.18 18.11
CA MET A 74 -0.16 6.93 18.54
C MET A 74 0.80 5.93 19.19
N ARG A 75 2.11 6.06 18.94
CA ARG A 75 3.17 5.20 19.50
C ARG A 75 2.89 3.70 19.36
N ALA A 76 2.46 3.29 18.17
CA ALA A 76 2.10 1.90 17.90
C ALA A 76 3.34 0.99 17.87
N ASP A 77 3.11 -0.31 18.07
CA ASP A 77 4.17 -1.31 17.97
C ASP A 77 4.67 -1.39 16.53
N VAL A 78 3.77 -1.51 15.55
CA VAL A 78 4.10 -1.51 14.13
C VAL A 78 3.52 -0.29 13.45
N VAL A 79 4.34 0.42 12.68
CA VAL A 79 3.89 1.46 11.74
C VAL A 79 4.29 1.03 10.34
N THR A 80 3.34 1.08 9.40
CA THR A 80 3.63 0.86 7.98
C THR A 80 3.55 2.19 7.25
N LEU A 81 4.52 2.48 6.39
CA LEU A 81 4.55 3.70 5.58
C LEU A 81 4.67 3.33 4.09
N VAL A 82 3.67 3.73 3.32
CA VAL A 82 3.70 3.67 1.85
C VAL A 82 3.37 5.03 1.27
N GLY A 83 4.28 5.60 0.48
CA GLY A 83 4.05 6.89 -0.16
C GLY A 83 5.09 7.19 -1.24
N GLY A 84 4.82 8.20 -2.06
CA GLY A 84 5.71 8.66 -3.12
C GLY A 84 5.50 7.99 -4.48
N LEU A 85 4.95 6.77 -4.55
CA LEU A 85 4.70 6.13 -5.84
C LEU A 85 3.74 6.96 -6.72
N ASN A 86 2.68 7.52 -6.13
CA ASN A 86 1.75 8.41 -6.83
C ASN A 86 2.44 9.63 -7.44
N ASP A 87 3.48 10.16 -6.79
CA ASP A 87 4.29 11.28 -7.27
C ASP A 87 5.11 10.87 -8.50
N THR A 88 5.75 9.70 -8.47
CA THR A 88 6.58 9.19 -9.59
C THR A 88 5.81 9.09 -10.91
N LEU A 89 4.51 8.80 -10.83
CA LEU A 89 3.56 8.68 -11.94
C LEU A 89 3.09 10.04 -12.49
N ARG A 90 3.53 11.17 -11.92
CA ARG A 90 3.19 12.51 -12.40
C ARG A 90 4.21 12.99 -13.44
N PRO A 91 3.78 13.66 -14.53
CA PRO A 91 4.70 14.19 -15.54
C PRO A 91 5.76 15.13 -14.95
N LYS A 92 5.34 16.04 -14.07
CA LYS A 92 6.20 17.04 -13.39
C LYS A 92 6.71 16.56 -12.01
N CYS A 93 7.09 15.29 -11.90
CA CYS A 93 7.63 14.75 -10.65
C CYS A 93 9.00 15.36 -10.34
N ASP A 94 9.15 15.91 -9.13
CA ASP A 94 10.44 16.26 -8.56
C ASP A 94 10.92 15.12 -7.64
N MET A 95 11.83 14.30 -8.13
CA MET A 95 12.34 13.14 -7.40
C MET A 95 13.24 13.52 -6.22
N VAL A 96 13.79 14.74 -6.18
CA VAL A 96 14.53 15.20 -5.00
C VAL A 96 13.53 15.46 -3.88
N ALA A 97 12.52 16.30 -4.14
CA ALA A 97 11.49 16.61 -3.17
C ALA A 97 10.74 15.36 -2.66
N VAL A 98 10.47 14.38 -3.52
CA VAL A 98 9.81 13.12 -3.10
C VAL A 98 10.67 12.34 -2.11
N ARG A 99 11.99 12.25 -2.35
CA ARG A 99 12.91 11.52 -1.46
C ARG A 99 13.14 12.27 -0.15
N ASP A 100 13.22 13.60 -0.20
CA ASP A 100 13.35 14.44 1.00
C ASP A 100 12.11 14.28 1.91
N LEU A 101 10.91 14.31 1.33
CA LEU A 101 9.67 14.11 2.09
C LEU A 101 9.51 12.67 2.61
N LEU A 102 9.95 11.66 1.86
CA LEU A 102 9.98 10.29 2.36
C LEU A 102 10.97 10.16 3.54
N THR A 103 12.14 10.78 3.43
CA THR A 103 13.14 10.82 4.50
C THR A 103 12.57 11.47 5.75
N GLU A 104 11.94 12.64 5.60
CA GLU A 104 11.26 13.34 6.70
C GLU A 104 10.20 12.45 7.37
N ALA A 105 9.34 11.78 6.58
CA ALA A 105 8.33 10.87 7.12
C ALA A 105 8.96 9.74 7.94
N VAL A 106 10.03 9.11 7.43
CA VAL A 106 10.72 8.01 8.12
C VAL A 106 11.39 8.51 9.40
N GLU A 107 12.12 9.62 9.35
CA GLU A 107 12.82 10.19 10.50
C GLU A 107 11.87 10.60 11.63
N ARG A 108 10.63 10.99 11.29
CA ARG A 108 9.58 11.33 12.26
C ARG A 108 8.83 10.12 12.80
N LEU A 109 8.68 9.04 12.02
CA LEU A 109 7.95 7.83 12.47
C LEU A 109 8.83 6.84 13.24
N ALA A 110 10.06 6.61 12.77
CA ALA A 110 10.92 5.56 13.30
C ALA A 110 11.15 5.64 14.83
N PRO A 111 11.40 6.82 15.44
CA PRO A 111 11.59 6.92 16.89
C PRO A 111 10.33 6.64 17.73
N HIS A 112 9.16 6.64 17.09
CA HIS A 112 7.85 6.59 17.74
C HIS A 112 7.13 5.25 17.52
N CYS A 113 7.80 4.21 17.06
CA CYS A 113 7.25 2.87 16.97
C CYS A 113 8.28 1.82 17.39
N LYS A 114 7.84 0.58 17.63
CA LYS A 114 8.81 -0.53 17.87
C LYS A 114 9.43 -1.00 16.56
N GLN A 115 8.62 -1.06 15.50
CA GLN A 115 9.04 -1.47 14.17
C GLN A 115 8.38 -0.60 13.10
N LEU A 116 9.19 0.12 12.35
CA LEU A 116 8.76 0.75 11.10
C LEU A 116 8.88 -0.26 9.95
N VAL A 117 7.88 -0.31 9.08
CA VAL A 117 7.86 -1.14 7.89
C VAL A 117 7.67 -0.25 6.66
N LEU A 118 8.62 -0.34 5.74
CA LEU A 118 8.59 0.31 4.43
C LEU A 118 8.35 -0.74 3.34
N MET A 119 7.99 -0.29 2.15
CA MET A 119 7.69 -1.20 1.05
C MET A 119 8.30 -0.71 -0.26
N ARG A 120 8.88 -1.65 -1.00
CA ARG A 120 9.02 -1.49 -2.45
C ARG A 120 7.69 -1.87 -3.07
N SER A 121 6.84 -0.87 -3.30
CA SER A 121 5.45 -1.07 -3.74
C SER A 121 5.36 -1.91 -5.03
N PRO A 122 4.31 -2.74 -5.18
CA PRO A 122 4.16 -3.60 -6.34
C PRO A 122 3.92 -2.77 -7.61
N ALA A 123 4.21 -3.35 -8.77
CA ALA A 123 4.03 -2.69 -10.05
C ALA A 123 3.48 -3.65 -11.11
N ARG A 124 2.38 -3.25 -11.74
CA ARG A 124 1.74 -4.04 -12.81
C ARG A 124 2.66 -4.13 -14.02
N GLN A 125 3.02 -5.34 -14.44
CA GLN A 125 3.85 -5.55 -15.62
C GLN A 125 3.20 -4.97 -16.88
N GLY A 126 3.95 -4.13 -17.59
CA GLY A 126 3.55 -3.57 -18.87
C GLY A 126 4.25 -2.25 -19.23
N PRO A 127 3.91 -1.65 -20.39
CA PRO A 127 4.61 -0.47 -20.92
C PRO A 127 4.57 0.76 -20.01
N VAL A 128 3.52 0.88 -19.19
CA VAL A 128 3.38 1.99 -18.23
C VAL A 128 4.43 1.87 -17.12
N GLN A 129 4.60 0.68 -16.54
CA GLN A 129 5.65 0.44 -15.56
C GLN A 129 7.03 0.71 -16.17
N GLU A 130 7.31 0.20 -17.37
CA GLU A 130 8.60 0.40 -18.05
C GLU A 130 8.97 1.88 -18.16
N ARG A 131 7.98 2.71 -18.53
CA ARG A 131 8.15 4.16 -18.66
C ARG A 131 8.54 4.84 -17.35
N PHE A 132 8.01 4.37 -16.22
CA PHE A 132 8.23 4.99 -14.91
C PHE A 132 9.28 4.26 -14.05
N ARG A 133 9.78 3.10 -14.49
CA ARG A 133 10.73 2.25 -13.78
C ARG A 133 11.91 3.04 -13.18
N PRO A 134 12.63 3.92 -13.92
CA PRO A 134 13.78 4.62 -13.33
C PRO A 134 13.41 5.46 -12.10
N ARG A 135 12.21 6.05 -12.07
CA ARG A 135 11.74 6.84 -10.92
C ARG A 135 11.31 5.96 -9.76
N MET A 136 10.68 4.82 -10.05
CA MET A 136 10.29 3.84 -9.04
C MET A 136 11.51 3.24 -8.37
N GLU A 137 12.51 2.83 -9.15
CA GLU A 137 13.76 2.27 -8.64
C GLU A 137 14.54 3.30 -7.83
N ALA A 138 14.60 4.57 -8.25
CA ALA A 138 15.20 5.64 -7.44
C ALA A 138 14.47 5.87 -6.10
N LEU A 139 13.14 5.70 -6.05
CA LEU A 139 12.37 5.73 -4.81
C LEU A 139 12.69 4.51 -3.93
N PHE A 140 12.80 3.32 -4.51
CA PHE A 140 13.08 2.09 -3.77
C PHE A 140 14.51 2.04 -3.22
N THR A 141 15.50 2.56 -3.95
CA THR A 141 16.84 2.78 -3.41
C THR A 141 16.81 3.66 -2.16
N CYS A 142 16.03 4.76 -2.19
CA CYS A 142 15.86 5.62 -1.02
C CYS A 142 15.15 4.89 0.15
N VAL A 143 14.15 4.06 -0.15
CA VAL A 143 13.51 3.19 0.86
C VAL A 143 14.52 2.27 1.54
N ASP A 144 15.40 1.65 0.75
CA ASP A 144 16.42 0.73 1.28
C ASP A 144 17.45 1.45 2.15
N GLU A 145 17.96 2.59 1.69
CA GLU A 145 18.91 3.43 2.43
C GLU A 145 18.32 3.92 3.77
N LEU A 146 17.05 4.32 3.77
CA LEU A 146 16.34 4.75 4.98
C LEU A 146 16.09 3.58 5.93
N ALA A 147 15.74 2.41 5.39
CA ALA A 147 15.54 1.23 6.21
C ALA A 147 16.82 0.79 6.93
N GLU A 148 17.95 0.76 6.21
CA GLU A 148 19.26 0.46 6.79
C GLU A 148 19.63 1.47 7.88
N ARG A 149 19.42 2.77 7.63
CA ARG A 149 19.76 3.84 8.58
C ARG A 149 18.91 3.83 9.85
N HIS A 150 17.63 3.49 9.75
CA HIS A 150 16.66 3.60 10.84
C HIS A 150 16.21 2.27 11.42
N GLY A 151 16.77 1.14 10.98
CA GLY A 151 16.37 -0.19 11.43
C GLY A 151 14.94 -0.58 11.03
N ALA A 152 14.43 0.00 9.93
CA ALA A 152 13.12 -0.36 9.40
C ALA A 152 13.19 -1.69 8.64
N LEU A 153 12.08 -2.41 8.57
CA LEU A 153 11.94 -3.57 7.70
C LEU A 153 11.48 -3.12 6.31
N VAL A 154 11.96 -3.77 5.25
CA VAL A 154 11.50 -3.55 3.88
C VAL A 154 10.76 -4.79 3.40
N VAL A 155 9.53 -4.60 2.94
CA VAL A 155 8.77 -5.63 2.22
C VAL A 155 8.96 -5.43 0.73
N ASP A 156 9.60 -6.39 0.06
CA ASP A 156 9.80 -6.34 -1.39
C ASP A 156 8.59 -6.92 -2.15
N LEU A 157 7.65 -6.04 -2.49
CA LEU A 157 6.48 -6.37 -3.30
C LEU A 157 6.74 -6.17 -4.79
N TYR A 158 7.72 -5.32 -5.14
CA TYR A 158 8.12 -5.02 -6.51
C TYR A 158 8.82 -6.21 -7.16
N GLY A 159 9.68 -6.91 -6.41
CA GLY A 159 10.39 -8.11 -6.85
C GLY A 159 9.54 -9.38 -6.87
N ALA A 160 8.35 -9.37 -6.27
CA ALA A 160 7.48 -10.54 -6.18
C ALA A 160 6.80 -10.84 -7.54
N PRO A 161 7.07 -12.01 -8.17
CA PRO A 161 6.53 -12.33 -9.49
C PRO A 161 5.00 -12.29 -9.57
N SER A 162 4.31 -12.74 -8.52
CA SER A 162 2.85 -12.70 -8.44
C SER A 162 2.30 -11.28 -8.59
N LEU A 163 2.86 -10.31 -7.87
CA LEU A 163 2.37 -8.94 -7.83
C LEU A 163 2.68 -8.14 -9.11
N GLY A 164 3.55 -8.66 -9.97
CA GLY A 164 3.72 -8.19 -11.34
C GLY A 164 2.60 -8.64 -12.29
N ASP A 165 1.89 -9.73 -11.98
CA ASP A 165 0.89 -10.34 -12.86
C ASP A 165 -0.36 -9.48 -12.97
N GLN A 166 -0.74 -9.12 -14.20
CA GLN A 166 -1.87 -8.24 -14.49
C GLN A 166 -3.21 -8.71 -13.93
N ARG A 167 -3.38 -10.00 -13.63
CA ARG A 167 -4.61 -10.60 -13.07
C ARG A 167 -4.79 -10.30 -11.58
N LEU A 168 -3.74 -9.85 -10.90
CA LEU A 168 -3.83 -9.35 -9.53
C LEU A 168 -4.14 -7.85 -9.45
N TRP A 169 -4.38 -7.20 -10.58
CA TRP A 169 -4.74 -5.79 -10.68
C TRP A 169 -6.17 -5.68 -11.19
N ASP A 170 -6.95 -4.79 -10.57
CA ASP A 170 -8.35 -4.59 -10.91
C ASP A 170 -8.49 -3.91 -12.30
N VAL A 171 -9.73 -3.74 -12.75
CA VAL A 171 -10.10 -3.17 -14.04
C VAL A 171 -9.59 -1.75 -14.25
N ASP A 172 -9.23 -1.05 -13.19
CA ASP A 172 -8.58 0.27 -13.23
C ASP A 172 -7.07 0.21 -13.50
N ARG A 173 -6.49 -1.00 -13.54
CA ARG A 173 -5.09 -1.31 -13.84
C ARG A 173 -4.08 -0.60 -12.93
N LEU A 174 -4.53 -0.11 -11.78
CA LEU A 174 -3.74 0.68 -10.84
C LEU A 174 -3.79 0.10 -9.43
N HIS A 175 -4.91 -0.51 -9.02
CA HIS A 175 -5.04 -1.09 -7.68
C HIS A 175 -5.11 -2.61 -7.74
N LEU A 176 -4.72 -3.25 -6.64
CA LEU A 176 -4.74 -4.69 -6.50
C LEU A 176 -6.18 -5.20 -6.33
N THR A 177 -6.44 -6.40 -6.82
CA THR A 177 -7.65 -7.15 -6.46
C THR A 177 -7.56 -7.61 -5.00
N GLY A 178 -8.67 -8.12 -4.45
CA GLY A 178 -8.66 -8.73 -3.12
C GLY A 178 -7.64 -9.87 -2.97
N ASP A 179 -7.27 -10.57 -4.05
CA ASP A 179 -6.19 -11.57 -4.01
C ASP A 179 -4.80 -10.93 -3.89
N GLY A 180 -4.55 -9.86 -4.65
CA GLY A 180 -3.31 -9.09 -4.50
C GLY A 180 -3.16 -8.53 -3.08
N HIS A 181 -4.24 -8.00 -2.49
CA HIS A 181 -4.22 -7.51 -1.10
C HIS A 181 -3.92 -8.61 -0.07
N ARG A 182 -4.46 -9.83 -0.25
CA ARG A 182 -4.10 -10.98 0.61
C ARG A 182 -2.61 -11.31 0.54
N ARG A 183 -2.04 -11.34 -0.66
CA ARG A 183 -0.61 -11.63 -0.87
C ARG A 183 0.29 -10.54 -0.28
N VAL A 184 -0.10 -9.27 -0.37
CA VAL A 184 0.61 -8.18 0.33
C VAL A 184 0.53 -8.38 1.84
N ALA A 185 -0.64 -8.70 2.40
CA ALA A 185 -0.78 -8.95 3.83
C ALA A 185 0.09 -10.12 4.29
N GLU A 186 0.20 -11.18 3.48
CA GLU A 186 1.11 -12.31 3.71
C GLU A 186 2.58 -11.88 3.69
N ALA A 187 2.98 -11.08 2.70
CA ALA A 187 4.35 -10.59 2.62
C ALA A 187 4.75 -9.80 3.87
N VAL A 188 3.89 -8.87 4.32
CA VAL A 188 4.14 -8.08 5.54
C VAL A 188 4.17 -8.97 6.78
N TRP A 189 3.24 -9.92 6.89
CA TRP A 189 3.16 -10.88 7.98
C TRP A 189 4.45 -11.70 8.13
N GLN A 190 4.95 -12.25 7.02
CA GLN A 190 6.22 -13.00 6.99
C GLN A 190 7.42 -12.10 7.28
N THR A 191 7.48 -10.87 6.73
CA THR A 191 8.56 -9.92 7.01
C THR A 191 8.62 -9.52 8.48
N LEU A 192 7.48 -9.44 9.17
CA LEU A 192 7.41 -9.22 10.62
C LEU A 192 7.83 -10.43 11.47
N GLY A 193 8.22 -11.54 10.82
CA GLY A 193 8.74 -12.75 11.47
C GLY A 193 7.66 -13.73 11.92
N HIS A 194 6.41 -13.55 11.49
CA HIS A 194 5.36 -14.51 11.80
C HIS A 194 5.45 -15.76 10.90
N PRO A 195 4.99 -16.93 11.38
CA PRO A 195 4.94 -18.15 10.55
C PRO A 195 4.07 -17.95 9.31
N PRO A 196 4.52 -18.38 8.11
CA PRO A 196 3.73 -18.29 6.88
C PRO A 196 2.33 -18.91 7.03
N GLU A 197 1.29 -18.18 6.63
CA GLU A 197 -0.05 -18.75 6.40
C GLU A 197 -0.21 -19.20 4.93
N ASP A 198 0.49 -18.53 4.01
CA ASP A 198 0.57 -18.88 2.59
C ASP A 198 2.04 -18.81 2.13
N PRO A 199 2.77 -19.95 2.09
CA PRO A 199 4.16 -19.97 1.64
C PRO A 199 4.31 -19.71 0.13
N GLU A 200 3.23 -19.76 -0.63
CA GLU A 200 3.23 -19.67 -2.10
C GLU A 200 2.73 -18.31 -2.61
N TRP A 201 2.58 -17.30 -1.73
CA TRP A 201 2.04 -15.99 -2.09
C TRP A 201 2.78 -15.28 -3.24
N GLN A 202 4.04 -15.64 -3.49
CA GLN A 202 4.87 -15.12 -4.59
C GLN A 202 4.62 -15.81 -5.94
N LEU A 203 4.00 -17.00 -5.94
CA LEU A 203 3.73 -17.74 -7.17
C LEU A 203 2.65 -17.04 -8.01
N PRO A 204 2.91 -16.71 -9.28
CA PRO A 204 1.89 -16.14 -10.15
C PRO A 204 0.64 -17.03 -10.22
N PRO A 205 -0.56 -16.47 -10.45
CA PRO A 205 -1.75 -17.28 -10.64
C PRO A 205 -1.54 -18.33 -11.76
N PRO A 206 -2.16 -19.52 -11.68
CA PRO A 206 -2.02 -20.56 -12.69
C PRO A 206 -2.30 -20.01 -14.10
N ALA A 207 -1.56 -20.47 -15.11
CA ALA A 207 -1.71 -19.97 -16.46
C ALA A 207 -3.16 -20.08 -16.96
N SER A 208 -3.70 -18.98 -17.48
CA SER A 208 -5.04 -18.92 -18.06
C SER A 208 -4.93 -18.50 -19.53
N LEU A 209 -5.84 -18.98 -20.38
CA LEU A 209 -5.87 -18.56 -21.77
C LEU A 209 -5.99 -17.03 -21.86
N PRO A 210 -5.18 -16.37 -22.69
CA PRO A 210 -5.31 -14.94 -22.90
C PRO A 210 -6.70 -14.60 -23.46
N PRO A 211 -7.35 -13.51 -22.99
CA PRO A 211 -8.60 -13.06 -23.58
C PRO A 211 -8.40 -12.72 -25.05
N GLY A 212 -9.46 -12.89 -25.85
CA GLY A 212 -9.44 -12.64 -27.30
C GLY A 212 -9.10 -11.18 -27.62
N TRP A 213 -8.59 -10.93 -28.83
CA TRP A 213 -8.19 -9.57 -29.24
C TRP A 213 -9.35 -8.54 -29.15
N THR A 214 -10.55 -8.95 -29.54
CA THR A 214 -11.77 -8.13 -29.47
C THR A 214 -12.15 -7.81 -28.03
N GLU A 215 -12.14 -8.80 -27.14
CA GLU A 215 -12.40 -8.64 -25.70
C GLU A 215 -11.41 -7.67 -25.06
N ARG A 216 -10.12 -7.77 -25.43
CA ARG A 216 -9.08 -6.84 -24.97
C ARG A 216 -9.35 -5.40 -25.40
N ARG A 217 -9.73 -5.18 -26.67
CA ARG A 217 -10.06 -3.83 -27.19
C ARG A 217 -11.29 -3.23 -26.51
N VAL A 218 -12.32 -4.04 -26.25
CA VAL A 218 -13.51 -3.60 -25.50
C VAL A 218 -13.14 -3.25 -24.06
N ALA A 219 -12.30 -4.06 -23.41
CA ALA A 219 -11.79 -3.78 -22.07
C ALA A 219 -10.93 -2.51 -22.01
N ASP A 220 -10.05 -2.28 -23.00
CA ASP A 220 -9.24 -1.06 -23.13
C ASP A 220 -10.13 0.19 -23.27
N ALA A 221 -11.15 0.14 -24.12
CA ALA A 221 -12.09 1.25 -24.32
C ALA A 221 -12.91 1.54 -23.05
N ARG A 222 -13.40 0.49 -22.37
CA ARG A 222 -14.13 0.61 -21.11
C ARG A 222 -13.25 1.22 -20.01
N PHE A 223 -12.03 0.73 -19.88
CA PHE A 223 -11.03 1.26 -18.95
C PHE A 223 -10.77 2.75 -19.20
N ALA A 224 -10.52 3.11 -20.46
CA ALA A 224 -10.23 4.50 -20.83
C ALA A 224 -11.38 5.43 -20.43
N ARG A 225 -12.63 5.02 -20.70
CA ARG A 225 -13.83 5.80 -20.40
C ARG A 225 -14.11 5.91 -18.90
N GLN A 226 -14.00 4.81 -18.16
CA GLN A 226 -14.46 4.75 -16.76
C GLN A 226 -13.42 5.22 -15.75
N TYR A 227 -12.13 5.05 -16.04
CA TYR A 227 -11.07 5.30 -15.06
C TYR A 227 -10.06 6.34 -15.55
N LEU A 228 -9.51 6.16 -16.75
CA LEU A 228 -8.43 7.02 -17.25
C LEU A 228 -8.89 8.46 -17.51
N LEU A 229 -9.98 8.66 -18.28
CA LEU A 229 -10.48 9.99 -18.61
C LEU A 229 -10.90 10.78 -17.35
N PRO A 230 -11.70 10.22 -16.40
CA PRO A 230 -12.01 10.93 -15.16
C PRO A 230 -10.78 11.27 -14.32
N TRP A 231 -9.77 10.38 -14.30
CA TRP A 231 -8.52 10.63 -13.59
C TRP A 231 -7.70 11.76 -14.24
N ILE A 232 -7.65 11.82 -15.58
CA ILE A 232 -7.04 12.95 -16.30
C ILE A 232 -7.80 14.25 -15.98
N GLY A 233 -9.14 14.24 -16.05
CA GLY A 233 -9.97 15.41 -15.76
C GLY A 233 -9.76 15.95 -14.33
N ARG A 234 -9.70 15.05 -13.33
CA ARG A 234 -9.35 15.41 -11.95
C ARG A 234 -7.96 16.04 -11.86
N ARG A 235 -6.96 15.49 -12.54
CA ARG A 235 -5.60 16.05 -12.58
C ARG A 235 -5.55 17.45 -13.20
N LEU A 236 -6.28 17.70 -14.28
CA LEU A 236 -6.35 19.02 -14.90
C LEU A 236 -7.05 20.06 -14.02
N THR A 237 -7.92 19.61 -13.11
CA THR A 237 -8.66 20.49 -12.18
C THR A 237 -8.03 20.55 -10.78
N GLY A 238 -6.88 19.89 -10.57
CA GLY A 238 -6.20 19.83 -9.27
C GLY A 238 -6.94 19.04 -8.19
N ARG A 239 -8.00 18.30 -8.55
CA ARG A 239 -8.82 17.52 -7.61
C ARG A 239 -8.27 16.10 -7.44
N SER A 240 -8.37 15.53 -6.24
CA SER A 240 -8.11 14.12 -5.95
C SER A 240 -9.42 13.37 -5.68
N SER A 241 -9.39 12.05 -5.86
CA SER A 241 -10.52 11.19 -5.45
C SER A 241 -10.65 11.05 -3.93
N GLY A 242 -9.64 11.47 -3.17
CA GLY A 242 -9.63 11.46 -1.71
C GLY A 242 -9.92 12.81 -1.05
N ASP A 243 -10.14 13.88 -1.83
CA ASP A 243 -10.36 15.22 -1.27
C ASP A 243 -11.59 15.23 -0.34
N GLY A 244 -11.39 15.70 0.89
CA GLY A 244 -12.44 15.79 1.91
C GLY A 244 -12.85 14.46 2.54
N LEU A 245 -12.20 13.33 2.19
CA LEU A 245 -12.45 12.05 2.83
C LEU A 245 -11.62 11.91 4.11
N PRO A 246 -12.23 11.53 5.25
CA PRO A 246 -11.48 11.15 6.44
C PRO A 246 -10.81 9.79 6.25
N PRO A 247 -9.78 9.46 7.04
CA PRO A 247 -9.27 8.10 7.12
C PRO A 247 -10.36 7.15 7.61
N LYS A 248 -10.36 5.91 7.11
CA LYS A 248 -11.38 4.91 7.48
C LYS A 248 -11.29 4.47 8.95
N ARG A 249 -10.11 4.56 9.57
CA ARG A 249 -9.90 4.29 11.01
C ARG A 249 -8.90 5.31 11.58
N PRO A 250 -9.34 6.52 11.94
CA PRO A 250 -8.46 7.63 12.30
C PRO A 250 -7.83 7.51 13.69
N GLU A 251 -8.30 6.59 14.53
CA GLU A 251 -7.86 6.43 15.92
C GLU A 251 -7.32 5.02 16.17
N LEU A 252 -6.30 4.92 17.05
CA LEU A 252 -5.71 3.64 17.47
C LEU A 252 -6.58 2.98 18.56
N LEU A 253 -7.68 2.39 18.12
CA LEU A 253 -8.67 1.75 18.98
C LEU A 253 -8.55 0.21 18.96
N PRO A 254 -9.10 -0.50 19.97
CA PRO A 254 -9.23 -1.95 19.93
C PRO A 254 -9.85 -2.45 18.61
N TYR A 255 -9.30 -3.55 18.08
CA TYR A 255 -9.74 -4.17 16.84
C TYR A 255 -10.37 -5.52 17.13
N ASP A 256 -11.70 -5.55 17.15
CA ASP A 256 -12.46 -6.79 17.33
C ASP A 256 -12.66 -7.49 15.99
N LEU A 257 -12.34 -8.78 15.95
CA LEU A 257 -12.69 -9.67 14.85
C LEU A 257 -14.21 -9.81 14.84
N ARG A 258 -14.87 -9.19 13.86
CA ARG A 258 -16.29 -9.41 13.58
C ARG A 258 -16.50 -10.64 12.72
#